data_AF-A0A3L7PKE6-F1
#
_entry.id   AF-A0A3L7PKE6-F1
#
_cell.length_a   1.000
_cell.length_b   1.000
_cell.length_c   1.000
_cell.angle_alpha   90.00
_cell.angle_beta   90.00
_cell.angle_gamma   90.00
#
_symmetry.space_group_name_H-M   'P 1'
#
loop_
_entity.id
_entity.type
_entity.pdbx_description
1 polymer ?
#
loop_
_entity_poly.entity_id
_entity_poly.type
_entity_poly.pdbx_seq_one_letter_code
_entity_poly.pdbx_strand_id
1 'polypeptide(L)' 'GEEVTVRFEEPQFGVAPGQALVLYDGDRVLGGGWIRQGSPTRAAELLATAE' A
#
# COMPACT_ATOMS: atom_id res chain seq x y z
N GLY A 1 -6.64 -13.11 -12.24
CA GLY A 1 -7.12 -11.81 -11.75
C GLY A 1 -6.17 -10.75 -12.24
N GLU A 2 -6.66 -9.55 -12.50
CA GLU A 2 -5.80 -8.40 -12.76
C GLU A 2 -5.12 -7.94 -11.47
N GLU A 3 -3.92 -7.38 -11.61
CA GLU A 3 -3.15 -6.79 -10.52
C GLU A 3 -3.28 -5.26 -10.58
N VAL A 4 -3.31 -4.62 -9.41
CA VAL A 4 -3.36 -3.16 -9.30
C VAL A 4 -2.28 -2.67 -8.34
N THR A 5 -1.63 -1.57 -8.70
CA THR A 5 -0.69 -0.87 -7.81
C THR A 5 -1.40 0.29 -7.12
N VAL A 6 -1.38 0.28 -5.79
CA VAL A 6 -1.94 1.36 -4.97
C VAL A 6 -0.82 2.06 -4.23
N ARG A 7 -0.83 3.38 -4.28
CA ARG A 7 0.11 4.25 -3.57
C ARG A 7 -0.68 5.07 -2.57
N PHE A 8 -0.29 4.98 -1.31
CA PHE A 8 -0.81 5.87 -0.28
C PHE A 8 -0.21 7.26 -0.44
N GLU A 9 -1.02 8.29 -0.15
CA GLU A 9 -0.56 9.68 -0.14
C GLU A 9 0.48 9.91 0.97
N GLU A 10 0.28 9.26 2.12
CA GLU A 10 1.20 9.24 3.25
C GLU A 10 1.74 7.83 3.50
N PRO A 11 3.01 7.67 3.91
CA PRO A 11 3.57 6.36 4.25
C PRO A 11 2.75 5.64 5.33
N GLN A 12 2.46 4.36 5.11
CA GLN A 12 1.74 3.52 6.06
C GLN A 12 2.63 2.41 6.60
N PHE A 13 2.57 2.18 7.91
CA PHE A 13 3.28 1.08 8.56
C PHE A 13 2.45 -0.20 8.54
N GLY A 14 3.12 -1.35 8.42
CA GLY A 14 2.46 -2.65 8.56
C GLY A 14 1.62 -3.07 7.36
N VAL A 15 1.95 -2.61 6.15
CA VAL A 15 1.40 -3.14 4.89
C VAL A 15 2.18 -4.39 4.50
N ALA A 16 1.57 -5.56 4.64
CA ALA A 16 2.22 -6.85 4.48
C ALA A 16 1.40 -7.82 3.60
N PRO A 17 2.09 -8.77 2.93
CA PRO A 17 1.41 -9.82 2.19
C PRO A 17 0.43 -10.62 3.06
N GLY A 18 -0.75 -10.94 2.51
CA GLY A 18 -1.79 -11.69 3.21
C GLY A 18 -2.83 -10.83 3.93
N GLN A 19 -2.62 -9.52 4.06
CA GLN A 19 -3.67 -8.57 4.41
C GLN A 19 -4.57 -8.27 3.20
N ALA A 20 -5.79 -7.80 3.47
CA ALA A 20 -6.71 -7.35 2.44
C ALA A 20 -6.61 -5.82 2.25
N LEU A 21 -6.64 -5.37 1.00
CA LEU A 21 -6.85 -3.98 0.60
C LEU A 21 -8.30 -3.82 0.14
N VAL A 22 -8.98 -2.79 0.62
CA VAL A 22 -10.34 -2.44 0.19
C VAL A 22 -10.36 -0.96 -0.22
N LEU A 23 -10.94 -0.69 -1.39
CA LEU A 23 -11.06 0.65 -1.96
C LEU A 23 -12.47 1.18 -1.76
N TYR A 24 -12.58 2.42 -1.29
CA TYR A 24 -13.83 3.10 -1.00
C TYR A 24 -13.93 4.44 -1.75
N ASP A 25 -15.17 4.86 -2.04
CA ASP A 25 -15.55 6.21 -2.45
C ASP A 25 -16.65 6.70 -1.51
N GLY A 26 -16.27 7.50 -0.51
CA GLY A 26 -17.11 7.78 0.65
C GLY A 26 -17.52 6.48 1.36
N ASP A 27 -18.82 6.24 1.46
CA ASP A 27 -19.37 5.04 2.10
C ASP A 27 -19.50 3.84 1.14
N ARG A 28 -19.15 4.01 -0.14
CA ARG A 28 -19.29 2.97 -1.16
C ARG A 28 -18.02 2.14 -1.29
N VAL A 29 -18.16 0.81 -1.28
CA VAL A 29 -17.08 -0.11 -1.65
C VAL A 29 -16.93 -0.19 -3.18
N LEU A 30 -15.73 0.07 -3.68
CA LEU A 30 -15.38 -0.05 -5.10
C LEU A 30 -14.82 -1.43 -5.44
N GLY A 31 -14.17 -2.07 -4.48
CA GLY A 31 -13.56 -3.40 -4.66
C GLY A 31 -12.45 -3.65 -3.65
N GLY A 32 -11.73 -4.75 -3.83
CA GLY A 32 -10.61 -5.10 -2.97
C GLY A 32 -9.82 -6.28 -3.50
N GLY A 33 -8.71 -6.57 -2.82
CA GLY A 33 -7.82 -7.66 -3.18
C GLY A 33 -6.86 -8.00 -2.05
N TRP A 34 -6.09 -9.06 -2.26
CA TRP A 34 -5.06 -9.47 -1.32
C TRP A 34 -3.75 -8.77 -1.64
N ILE A 35 -3.13 -8.18 -0.64
CA ILE A 35 -1.81 -7.55 -0.77
C ILE A 35 -0.81 -8.67 -1.06
N ARG A 36 -0.10 -8.56 -2.18
CA ARG A 36 0.96 -9.48 -2.59
C ARG A 36 2.35 -8.99 -2.20
N GLN A 37 2.55 -7.67 -2.24
CA GLN A 37 3.81 -7.02 -1.92
C GLN A 37 3.52 -5.61 -1.35
N GLY A 38 4.20 -5.27 -0.25
CA GLY A 38 4.33 -3.90 0.21
C GLY A 38 5.78 -3.45 -0.02
N SER A 39 5.98 -2.33 -0.71
CA SER A 39 7.31 -1.73 -0.87
C SER A 39 7.32 -0.36 -0.20
N PRO A 40 8.30 -0.03 0.65
CA PRO A 40 8.46 1.33 1.11
C PRO A 40 8.73 2.24 -0.10
N THR A 41 8.17 3.45 -0.09
CA THR A 41 8.58 4.49 -1.03
C THR A 41 10.04 4.85 -0.73
N ARG A 42 10.90 4.87 -1.76
CA ARG A 42 12.35 5.20 -1.70
C ARG A 42 12.72 6.46 -0.91
N ALA A 43 11.79 7.37 -0.66
CA ALA A 43 12.00 8.52 0.21
C ALA A 43 12.35 8.12 1.66
N ALA A 44 11.75 7.03 2.17
CA ALA A 44 12.13 6.47 3.47
C ALA A 44 13.52 5.82 3.44
N GLU A 45 13.90 5.21 2.30
CA GLU A 45 15.22 4.59 2.13
C GLU A 45 16.35 5.64 2.05
N LEU A 46 16.11 6.81 1.44
CA LEU A 46 17.06 7.92 1.37
C LEU A 46 17.35 8.52 2.75
N LEU A 47 16.38 8.57 3.66
CA LEU A 47 16.58 9.03 5.04
C LEU A 47 17.30 7.98 5.91
N ALA A 48 17.06 6.69 5.67
CA ALA A 48 17.69 5.60 6.42
C ALA A 48 19.17 5.36 6.04
N THR A 49 19.63 5.87 4.89
CA THR A 49 21.04 5.76 4.46
C THR A 49 21.88 6.97 4.88
N ALA A 50 21.28 7.95 5.56
CA ALA A 50 21.94 9.20 5.96
C ALA A 50 22.60 9.16 7.35
N GLU A 51 22.77 7.97 7.94
CA GLU A 51 23.52 7.75 9.19
C GLU A 51 24.95 7.24 8.93
#